data_AF-A0A822FBM5-F1
#
_entry.id   AF-A0A822FBM5-F1
#
_cell.length_a   1.000
_cell.length_b   1.000
_cell.length_c   1.000
_cell.angle_alpha   90.00
_cell.angle_beta   90.00
_cell.angle_gamma   90.00
#
_symmetry.space_group_name_H-M   'P 1'
#
loop_
_entity.id
_entity.type
_entity.pdbx_description
1 polymer ?
#
loop_
_entity_poly.entity_id
_entity_poly.type
_entity_poly.pdbx_seq_one_letter_code
_entity_poly.pdbx_strand_id
1 'polypeptide(L)'
;MFDIDGVYNTQNDRIWAADHDEANEKGGVHQKKKFPQKVMVWLGVCSKGVSPLVIFDEGTVCFFFLFYYCYAFNQGTVDHARYIKEVLPVALKYGNHVFGNDWTFQQDGARPHIHQLTQQWCHDNFPAFIDKDYWPPNSPDLNPLDYCIWDEFVKVIDWNKVTSKPTMIQELKRAVKKIRKNVVFESCASWTNRLYRMSQNNGNYLT
;
A
#
# COMPACT_ATOMS: atom_id res chain seq x y z
N MET A 1 -2.89 4.10 -4.37
CA MET A 1 -3.96 4.35 -5.36
C MET A 1 -3.30 4.75 -6.66
N PHE A 2 -3.66 4.12 -7.77
CA PHE A 2 -3.06 4.38 -9.08
C PHE A 2 -4.07 5.15 -9.94
N ASP A 3 -3.59 6.12 -10.70
CA ASP A 3 -4.42 6.87 -11.65
C ASP A 3 -3.87 6.76 -13.08
N ILE A 4 -4.71 7.09 -14.06
CA ILE A 4 -4.40 6.93 -15.49
C ILE A 4 -3.41 7.99 -16.01
N ASP A 5 -3.23 9.09 -15.28
CA ASP A 5 -2.35 10.19 -15.68
C ASP A 5 -0.89 9.94 -15.22
N GLY A 6 -0.64 8.85 -14.49
CA GLY A 6 0.66 8.50 -13.92
C GLY A 6 0.74 8.80 -12.43
N VAL A 7 1.58 8.05 -11.71
CA VAL A 7 1.69 8.22 -10.25
C VAL A 7 2.74 9.26 -9.91
N TYR A 8 2.28 10.44 -9.51
CA TYR A 8 3.05 11.35 -8.66
C TYR A 8 2.90 10.87 -7.21
N ASN A 9 3.97 10.36 -6.63
CA ASN A 9 4.01 9.99 -5.22
C ASN A 9 4.33 11.25 -4.41
N THR A 10 3.31 11.98 -3.95
CA THR A 10 3.49 13.22 -3.16
C THR A 10 4.38 13.06 -1.93
N GLN A 11 4.55 11.84 -1.41
CA GLN A 11 5.38 11.58 -0.24
C GLN A 11 6.88 11.56 -0.60
N ASN A 12 7.24 10.98 -1.76
CA ASN A 12 8.62 10.77 -2.20
C ASN A 12 9.08 11.79 -3.26
N ASP A 13 8.16 12.31 -4.08
CA ASP A 13 8.44 13.26 -5.17
C ASP A 13 8.41 14.72 -4.66
N ARG A 14 9.31 15.07 -3.74
CA ARG A 14 9.41 16.43 -3.19
C ARG A 14 10.44 17.27 -3.94
N ILE A 15 10.06 18.50 -4.29
CA ILE A 15 10.96 19.50 -4.87
C ILE A 15 11.20 20.58 -3.83
N TRP A 16 12.46 20.86 -3.54
CA TRP A 16 12.87 22.02 -2.74
C TRP A 16 13.24 23.17 -3.69
N ALA A 17 12.58 24.31 -3.52
CA ALA A 17 12.77 25.53 -4.28
C ALA A 17 12.59 26.74 -3.37
N ALA A 18 13.31 27.83 -3.64
CA ALA A 18 13.24 29.07 -2.88
C ALA A 18 11.96 29.87 -3.20
N ASP A 19 11.46 29.74 -4.43
CA ASP A 19 10.21 30.36 -4.88
C ASP A 19 9.45 29.47 -5.88
N HIS A 20 8.29 29.96 -6.29
CA HIS A 20 7.39 29.26 -7.21
C HIS A 20 7.97 29.14 -8.62
N ASP A 21 8.76 30.12 -9.08
CA ASP A 21 9.31 30.11 -10.44
C ASP A 21 10.41 29.06 -10.55
N GLU A 22 11.28 28.96 -9.54
CA GLU A 22 12.28 27.90 -9.43
C GLU A 22 11.61 26.51 -9.28
N ALA A 23 10.50 26.41 -8.54
CA ALA A 23 9.74 25.16 -8.45
C ALA A 23 9.20 24.73 -9.82
N ASN A 24 8.72 25.68 -10.63
CA ASN A 24 8.20 25.41 -11.97
C ASN A 24 9.31 24.93 -12.92
N GLU A 25 10.48 25.57 -12.88
CA GLU A 25 11.64 25.16 -13.68
C GLU A 25 12.12 23.75 -13.32
N LYS A 26 12.00 23.37 -12.04
CA LYS A 26 12.29 22.01 -11.54
C LYS A 26 11.20 20.99 -11.84
N GLY A 27 10.13 21.38 -12.56
CA GLY A 27 9.03 20.50 -12.92
C GLY A 27 7.98 20.31 -11.84
N GLY A 28 7.83 21.27 -10.91
CA GLY A 28 6.86 21.21 -9.80
C GLY A 28 5.39 21.35 -10.20
N VAL A 29 5.10 21.68 -11.47
CA VAL A 29 3.73 21.76 -11.98
C VAL A 29 3.42 20.54 -12.84
N HIS A 30 2.54 19.69 -12.33
CA HIS A 30 2.01 18.55 -13.07
C HIS A 30 0.54 18.79 -13.43
N GLN A 31 0.23 18.77 -14.72
CA GLN A 31 -1.17 18.80 -15.17
C GLN A 31 -1.84 17.46 -14.89
N LYS A 32 -3.04 17.49 -14.29
CA LYS A 32 -3.86 16.30 -14.03
C LYS A 32 -5.22 16.46 -14.68
N LYS A 33 -5.77 15.37 -15.21
CA LYS A 33 -7.14 15.37 -15.72
C LYS A 33 -8.10 15.62 -14.56
N LYS A 34 -9.15 16.40 -14.81
CA LYS A 34 -10.23 16.59 -13.83
C LYS A 34 -11.00 15.25 -13.73
N PHE A 35 -10.89 14.58 -12.58
CA PHE A 35 -11.43 13.24 -12.29
C PHE A 35 -10.79 12.09 -13.10
N PRO A 36 -9.50 11.77 -12.85
CA PRO A 36 -8.87 10.63 -13.52
C PRO A 36 -9.50 9.32 -13.05
N GLN A 37 -9.50 8.30 -13.91
CA GLN A 37 -9.87 6.95 -13.50
C GLN A 37 -8.83 6.43 -12.51
N LYS A 38 -9.30 5.88 -11.38
CA LYS A 38 -8.43 5.42 -10.29
C LYS A 38 -8.65 3.94 -10.00
N VAL A 39 -7.57 3.27 -9.62
CA VAL A 39 -7.59 1.90 -9.12
C VAL A 39 -6.97 1.90 -7.72
N MET A 40 -7.75 1.53 -6.72
CA MET A 40 -7.23 1.28 -5.38
C MET A 40 -6.79 -0.17 -5.29
N VAL A 41 -5.63 -0.40 -4.69
CA VAL A 41 -5.07 -1.74 -4.50
C VAL A 41 -4.51 -1.88 -3.09
N TRP A 42 -4.39 -3.11 -2.65
CA TRP A 42 -3.65 -3.48 -1.46
C TRP A 42 -2.61 -4.56 -1.80
N LEU A 43 -1.46 -4.47 -1.14
CA LEU A 43 -0.36 -5.41 -1.24
C LEU A 43 0.27 -5.58 0.14
N GLY A 44 0.62 -6.80 0.51
CA GLY A 44 1.50 -7.11 1.63
C GLY A 44 2.91 -7.41 1.13
N VAL A 45 3.93 -7.05 1.91
CA VAL A 45 5.33 -7.31 1.58
C VAL A 45 6.07 -7.89 2.79
N CYS A 46 6.99 -8.81 2.52
CA CYS A 46 7.92 -9.37 3.49
C CYS A 46 9.27 -9.64 2.80
N SER A 47 10.31 -9.95 3.57
CA SER A 47 11.65 -10.22 3.03
C SER A 47 11.71 -11.37 2.00
N LYS A 48 10.72 -12.27 2.00
CA LYS A 48 10.63 -13.40 1.06
C LYS A 48 9.79 -13.12 -0.18
N GLY A 49 9.08 -11.98 -0.25
CA GLY A 49 8.25 -11.64 -1.40
C GLY A 49 7.05 -10.74 -1.10
N VAL A 50 6.18 -10.63 -2.09
CA VAL A 50 4.94 -9.85 -2.04
C VAL A 50 3.73 -10.77 -2.06
N SER A 51 2.66 -10.37 -1.38
CA SER A 51 1.38 -11.08 -1.37
C SER A 51 0.72 -11.04 -2.76
N PRO A 52 -0.33 -11.86 -2.98
CA PRO A 52 -1.28 -11.58 -4.06
C PRO A 52 -1.80 -10.14 -3.97
N LEU A 53 -1.92 -9.48 -5.12
CA LEU A 53 -2.47 -8.13 -5.22
C LEU A 53 -3.99 -8.17 -5.04
N VAL A 54 -4.51 -7.38 -4.11
CA VAL A 54 -5.95 -7.14 -3.96
C VAL A 54 -6.30 -5.87 -4.71
N ILE A 55 -7.33 -5.92 -5.55
CA ILE A 55 -7.78 -4.80 -6.37
C ILE A 55 -9.20 -4.46 -5.95
N PHE A 56 -9.40 -3.21 -5.52
CA PHE A 56 -10.71 -2.70 -5.16
C PHE A 56 -11.32 -2.01 -6.38
N ASP A 57 -11.98 -2.79 -7.24
CA ASP A 57 -12.72 -2.26 -8.38
C ASP A 57 -14.20 -2.07 -8.04
N GLU A 58 -14.81 -1.04 -8.61
CA GLU A 58 -16.22 -0.63 -8.46
C GLU A 58 -17.19 -1.64 -9.09
N GLY A 59 -16.69 -2.54 -9.95
CA GLY A 59 -17.48 -3.58 -10.62
C GLY A 59 -17.16 -5.03 -10.23
N THR A 60 -16.29 -5.27 -9.23
CA THR A 60 -16.01 -6.66 -8.83
C THR A 60 -17.13 -7.17 -7.93
N VAL A 61 -18.08 -7.89 -8.52
CA VAL A 61 -18.88 -8.87 -7.79
C VAL A 61 -17.92 -9.98 -7.39
N CYS A 62 -17.46 -9.97 -6.14
CA CYS A 62 -16.79 -11.12 -5.58
C CYS A 62 -17.76 -12.30 -5.56
N PHE A 63 -17.64 -13.23 -6.51
CA PHE A 63 -18.22 -14.56 -6.39
C PHE A 63 -17.43 -15.35 -5.33
N PHE A 64 -17.64 -14.99 -4.06
CA PHE A 64 -17.39 -15.91 -2.95
C PHE A 64 -18.77 -16.40 -2.50
N PHE A 65 -19.09 -17.64 -2.84
CA PHE A 65 -20.22 -18.37 -2.27
C PHE A 65 -19.94 -18.59 -0.78
N LEU A 66 -20.30 -17.63 0.06
CA LEU A 66 -20.59 -17.86 1.48
C LEU A 66 -21.44 -16.70 2.01
N PHE A 67 -22.73 -16.99 2.12
CA PHE A 67 -23.74 -16.43 3.03
C PHE A 67 -23.88 -14.89 3.18
N TYR A 68 -24.96 -14.39 2.58
CA TYR A 68 -26.06 -13.67 3.24
C TYR A 68 -25.75 -12.42 4.09
N TYR A 69 -25.05 -11.41 3.57
CA TYR A 69 -25.27 -10.02 4.00
C TYR A 69 -24.94 -9.03 2.87
N CYS A 70 -25.90 -8.21 2.47
CA CYS A 70 -25.73 -7.13 1.49
C CYS A 70 -25.46 -5.83 2.25
N TYR A 71 -24.21 -5.37 2.26
CA TYR A 71 -23.85 -4.03 2.71
C TYR A 71 -23.61 -3.16 1.46
N ALA A 72 -24.33 -2.05 1.37
CA ALA A 72 -24.11 -1.05 0.33
C ALA A 72 -22.83 -0.27 0.66
N PHE A 73 -21.74 -0.56 -0.04
CA PHE A 73 -20.47 0.14 0.12
C PHE A 73 -20.41 1.37 -0.78
N ASN A 74 -19.92 2.49 -0.25
CA ASN A 74 -19.59 3.66 -1.06
C ASN A 74 -18.52 3.30 -2.09
N GLN A 75 -18.86 3.51 -3.36
CA GLN A 75 -18.06 3.13 -4.52
C GLN A 75 -16.70 3.85 -4.47
N GLY A 76 -15.61 3.09 -4.36
CA GLY A 76 -14.23 3.59 -4.45
C GLY A 76 -13.46 3.75 -3.12
N THR A 77 -14.10 3.60 -1.96
CA THR A 77 -13.42 3.65 -0.65
C THR A 77 -13.34 2.28 0.01
N VAL A 78 -12.17 1.94 0.56
CA VAL A 78 -12.04 0.79 1.46
C VAL A 78 -12.44 1.25 2.85
N ASP A 79 -13.50 0.66 3.40
CA ASP A 79 -13.85 0.79 4.81
C ASP A 79 -13.37 -0.43 5.60
N HIS A 80 -13.61 -0.42 6.92
CA HIS A 80 -13.16 -1.49 7.81
C HIS A 80 -13.78 -2.85 7.46
N ALA A 81 -15.06 -2.89 7.09
CA ALA A 81 -15.75 -4.14 6.79
C ALA A 81 -15.21 -4.77 5.50
N ARG A 82 -15.00 -3.97 4.47
CA ARG A 82 -14.35 -4.42 3.23
C ARG A 82 -12.91 -4.85 3.47
N TYR A 83 -12.17 -4.11 4.29
CA TYR A 83 -10.79 -4.44 4.66
C TYR A 83 -10.71 -5.81 5.36
N ILE A 84 -11.55 -6.03 6.38
CA ILE A 84 -11.63 -7.31 7.10
C ILE A 84 -12.01 -8.46 6.15
N LYS A 85 -12.92 -8.22 5.20
CA LYS A 85 -13.42 -9.26 4.30
C LYS A 85 -12.46 -9.60 3.16
N GLU A 86 -11.88 -8.59 2.51
CA GLU A 86 -11.13 -8.76 1.25
C GLU A 86 -9.61 -8.78 1.45
N VAL A 87 -9.09 -8.16 2.51
CA VAL A 87 -7.64 -7.98 2.70
C VAL A 87 -7.08 -8.91 3.75
N LEU A 88 -7.60 -8.86 4.98
CA LEU A 88 -7.00 -9.57 6.11
C LEU A 88 -6.87 -11.09 5.91
N PRO A 89 -7.82 -11.80 5.27
CA PRO A 89 -7.67 -13.21 4.96
C PRO A 89 -6.55 -13.50 3.95
N VAL A 90 -6.29 -12.57 3.02
CA VAL A 90 -5.18 -12.68 2.05
C VAL A 90 -3.86 -12.54 2.79
N ALA A 91 -3.75 -11.56 3.69
CA ALA A 91 -2.58 -11.35 4.54
C ALA A 91 -2.30 -12.60 5.41
N LEU A 92 -3.33 -13.10 6.10
CA LEU A 92 -3.24 -14.27 6.97
C LEU A 92 -2.76 -15.51 6.20
N LYS A 93 -3.41 -15.81 5.07
CA LYS A 93 -3.06 -16.96 4.23
C LYS A 93 -1.63 -16.84 3.71
N TYR A 94 -1.22 -15.64 3.28
CA TYR A 94 0.11 -15.43 2.74
C TYR A 94 1.18 -15.54 3.83
N GLY A 95 1.00 -14.88 4.98
CA GLY A 95 1.91 -14.96 6.12
C GLY A 95 2.09 -16.41 6.58
N ASN A 96 0.99 -17.14 6.79
CA ASN A 96 1.03 -18.55 7.20
C ASN A 96 1.71 -19.44 6.16
N HIS A 97 1.52 -19.17 4.87
CA HIS A 97 2.19 -19.91 3.80
C HIS A 97 3.71 -19.70 3.81
N VAL A 98 4.17 -18.49 4.13
CA VAL A 98 5.58 -18.10 4.01
C VAL A 98 6.39 -18.35 5.29
N PHE A 99 5.74 -18.22 6.46
CA PHE A 99 6.38 -18.23 7.78
C PHE A 99 5.72 -19.17 8.80
N GLY A 100 4.64 -19.87 8.45
CA GLY A 100 3.86 -20.62 9.45
C GLY A 100 3.28 -19.65 10.48
N ASN A 101 3.54 -19.89 11.77
CA ASN A 101 3.03 -19.03 12.84
C ASN A 101 4.07 -18.04 13.38
N ASP A 102 5.21 -17.87 12.72
CA ASP A 102 6.30 -17.00 13.19
C ASP A 102 6.41 -15.73 12.36
N TRP A 103 5.43 -14.84 12.50
CA TRP A 103 5.41 -13.56 11.81
C TRP A 103 4.50 -12.55 12.53
N THR A 104 4.79 -11.26 12.30
CA THR A 104 4.01 -10.14 12.85
C THR A 104 3.37 -9.35 11.72
N PHE A 105 2.07 -9.08 11.81
CA PHE A 105 1.38 -8.18 10.89
C PHE A 105 1.59 -6.72 11.29
N GLN A 106 1.88 -5.87 10.30
CA GLN A 106 2.03 -4.43 10.46
C GLN A 106 1.17 -3.71 9.42
N GLN A 107 0.54 -2.61 9.83
CA GLN A 107 -0.24 -1.72 8.97
C GLN A 107 -0.11 -0.26 9.44
N ASP A 108 -0.44 0.69 8.57
CA ASP A 108 -0.43 2.13 8.90
C ASP A 108 -1.70 2.55 9.66
N GLY A 109 -1.75 3.82 10.06
CA GLY A 109 -2.87 4.42 10.81
C GLY A 109 -4.10 4.79 9.98
N ALA A 110 -4.33 4.20 8.80
CA ALA A 110 -5.51 4.52 7.99
C ALA A 110 -6.83 4.18 8.73
N ARG A 111 -7.91 4.91 8.44
CA ARG A 111 -9.20 4.76 9.13
C ARG A 111 -9.74 3.31 9.19
N PRO A 112 -9.67 2.51 8.11
CA PRO A 112 -10.09 1.11 8.16
C PRO A 112 -9.22 0.26 9.08
N HIS A 113 -7.92 0.56 9.15
CA HIS A 113 -6.95 -0.20 9.91
C HIS A 113 -7.15 -0.01 11.42
N ILE A 114 -7.35 1.24 11.86
CA ILE A 114 -7.51 1.58 13.28
C ILE A 114 -8.92 1.31 13.83
N HIS A 115 -9.87 0.87 12.98
CA HIS A 115 -11.22 0.58 13.41
C HIS A 115 -11.24 -0.58 14.43
N GLN A 116 -12.06 -0.47 15.46
CA GLN A 116 -12.09 -1.45 16.57
C GLN A 116 -12.28 -2.89 16.09
N LEU A 117 -13.21 -3.13 15.17
CA LEU A 117 -13.45 -4.47 14.61
C LEU A 117 -12.26 -5.00 13.81
N THR A 118 -11.50 -4.12 13.17
CA THR A 118 -10.30 -4.50 12.42
C THR A 118 -9.17 -4.88 13.37
N GLN A 119 -8.94 -4.06 14.40
CA GLN A 119 -7.95 -4.35 15.43
C GLN A 119 -8.26 -5.68 16.14
N GLN A 120 -9.52 -5.90 16.54
CA GLN A 120 -9.97 -7.14 17.16
C GLN A 120 -9.72 -8.34 16.24
N TRP A 121 -10.12 -8.25 14.97
CA TRP A 121 -9.87 -9.33 14.01
C TRP A 121 -8.38 -9.64 13.90
N CYS A 122 -7.52 -8.62 13.81
CA CYS A 122 -6.07 -8.80 13.75
C CYS A 122 -5.52 -9.53 14.99
N HIS A 123 -5.94 -9.14 16.19
CA HIS A 123 -5.53 -9.81 17.44
C HIS A 123 -5.97 -11.27 17.51
N ASP A 124 -7.20 -11.56 17.05
CA ASP A 124 -7.77 -12.91 17.16
C ASP A 124 -7.20 -13.90 16.13
N ASN A 125 -6.70 -13.40 14.98
CA ASN A 125 -6.37 -14.23 13.83
C ASN A 125 -4.89 -14.24 13.45
N PHE A 126 -4.14 -13.16 13.68
CA PHE A 126 -2.71 -13.14 13.35
C PHE A 126 -1.86 -13.71 14.49
N PRO A 127 -0.73 -14.39 14.20
CA PRO A 127 0.15 -14.89 15.25
C PRO A 127 0.74 -13.78 16.13
N ALA A 128 1.06 -12.64 15.51
CA ALA A 128 1.41 -11.40 16.18
C ALA A 128 0.96 -10.20 15.33
N PHE A 129 0.70 -9.07 15.98
CA PHE A 129 0.17 -7.88 15.33
C PHE A 129 0.68 -6.61 16.04
N ILE A 130 1.17 -5.63 15.27
CA ILE A 130 1.46 -4.28 15.78
C ILE A 130 0.16 -3.49 15.74
N ASP A 131 -0.46 -3.33 16.91
CA ASP A 131 -1.71 -2.57 17.01
C ASP A 131 -1.51 -1.06 16.81
N LYS A 132 -2.64 -0.37 16.67
CA LYS A 132 -2.70 1.07 16.36
C LYS A 132 -1.95 1.95 17.37
N ASP A 133 -1.72 1.50 18.59
CA ASP A 133 -1.10 2.29 19.66
C ASP A 133 0.44 2.13 19.66
N TYR A 134 0.96 1.10 18.99
CA TYR A 134 2.40 0.89 18.80
C TYR A 134 2.94 1.38 17.46
N TRP A 135 2.07 1.69 16.50
CA TRP A 135 2.49 2.29 15.22
C TRP A 135 2.50 3.82 15.30
N PRO A 136 3.65 4.49 15.07
CA PRO A 136 3.69 5.95 15.13
C PRO A 136 2.86 6.59 14.01
N PRO A 137 2.08 7.65 14.30
CA PRO A 137 1.30 8.34 13.29
C PRO A 137 2.22 8.99 12.24
N ASN A 138 1.72 9.14 11.01
CA ASN A 138 2.41 9.85 9.91
C ASN A 138 3.86 9.38 9.66
N SER A 139 4.10 8.07 9.74
CA SER A 139 5.43 7.46 9.60
C SER A 139 5.60 6.62 8.32
N PRO A 140 5.44 7.19 7.12
CA PRO A 140 5.66 6.46 5.87
C PRO A 140 7.12 5.99 5.73
N ASP A 141 8.07 6.68 6.38
CA ASP A 141 9.50 6.32 6.42
C ASP A 141 9.76 4.95 7.07
N LEU A 142 8.78 4.41 7.81
CA LEU A 142 8.84 3.11 8.46
C LEU A 142 8.05 2.03 7.73
N ASN A 143 7.30 2.35 6.68
CA ASN A 143 6.54 1.35 5.94
C ASN A 143 7.27 0.99 4.63
N PRO A 144 7.78 -0.25 4.48
CA PRO A 144 8.48 -0.67 3.25
C PRO A 144 7.68 -0.46 1.98
N LEU A 145 6.34 -0.51 2.07
CA LEU A 145 5.48 -0.20 0.95
C LEU A 145 5.67 1.24 0.47
N ASP A 146 5.67 2.20 1.41
CA ASP A 146 5.65 3.64 1.12
C ASP A 146 7.02 4.19 0.72
N TYR A 147 8.09 3.83 1.44
CA TYR A 147 9.42 4.35 1.13
C TYR A 147 10.14 3.64 -0.03
N CYS A 148 9.59 2.55 -0.57
CA CYS A 148 10.29 1.78 -1.61
C CYS A 148 9.38 1.04 -2.60
N ILE A 149 8.51 0.14 -2.14
CA ILE A 149 7.86 -0.83 -3.03
C ILE A 149 6.90 -0.15 -4.01
N TRP A 150 6.18 0.89 -3.59
CA TRP A 150 5.29 1.62 -4.48
C TRP A 150 6.06 2.32 -5.61
N ASP A 151 7.21 2.92 -5.33
CA ASP A 151 8.05 3.55 -6.36
C ASP A 151 8.60 2.51 -7.34
N GLU A 152 9.00 1.34 -6.84
CA GLU A 152 9.41 0.22 -7.70
C GLU A 152 8.26 -0.28 -8.58
N PHE A 153 7.03 -0.35 -8.05
CA PHE A 153 5.84 -0.69 -8.81
C PHE A 153 5.63 0.27 -9.99
N VAL A 154 5.72 1.57 -9.73
CA VAL A 154 5.55 2.62 -10.76
C VAL A 154 6.58 2.47 -11.87
N LYS A 155 7.84 2.15 -11.54
CA LYS A 155 8.92 1.92 -12.52
C LYS A 155 8.69 0.68 -13.38
N VAL A 156 8.03 -0.35 -12.84
CA VAL A 156 7.81 -1.61 -13.55
C VAL A 156 6.57 -1.55 -14.46
N ILE A 157 5.60 -0.68 -14.17
CA ILE A 157 4.40 -0.47 -14.98
C ILE A 157 4.78 0.14 -16.35
N ASP A 158 4.20 -0.41 -17.42
CA ASP A 158 4.36 0.13 -18.76
C ASP A 158 3.24 1.15 -19.01
N TRP A 159 3.49 2.41 -18.68
CA TRP A 159 2.51 3.49 -18.73
C TRP A 159 1.96 3.72 -20.14
N ASN A 160 2.70 3.36 -21.20
CA ASN A 160 2.21 3.46 -22.58
C ASN A 160 1.01 2.52 -22.86
N LYS A 161 0.84 1.47 -22.05
CA LYS A 161 -0.29 0.54 -22.16
C LYS A 161 -1.49 0.96 -21.31
N VAL A 162 -1.31 1.88 -20.38
CA VAL A 162 -2.34 2.29 -19.41
C VAL A 162 -3.25 3.34 -20.06
N THR A 163 -4.25 2.88 -20.80
CA THR A 163 -5.21 3.75 -21.50
C THR A 163 -6.63 3.68 -20.92
N SER A 164 -6.85 2.77 -19.98
CA SER A 164 -8.13 2.53 -19.32
C SER A 164 -7.96 1.77 -18.00
N LYS A 165 -8.99 1.78 -17.14
CA LYS A 165 -9.01 1.00 -15.88
C LYS A 165 -8.66 -0.49 -16.06
N PRO A 166 -9.20 -1.24 -17.06
CA PRO A 166 -8.83 -2.63 -17.28
C PRO A 166 -7.35 -2.82 -17.64
N THR A 167 -6.81 -1.96 -18.51
CA THR A 167 -5.38 -2.03 -18.88
C THR A 167 -4.48 -1.69 -17.70
N MET A 168 -4.89 -0.76 -16.83
CA MET A 168 -4.18 -0.46 -15.58
C MET A 168 -4.15 -1.67 -14.65
N ILE A 169 -5.30 -2.34 -14.47
CA ILE A 169 -5.41 -3.56 -13.66
C ILE A 169 -4.50 -4.66 -14.21
N GLN A 170 -4.43 -4.82 -15.53
CA GLN A 170 -3.55 -5.79 -16.18
C GLN A 170 -2.07 -5.47 -15.92
N GLU A 171 -1.67 -4.21 -16.07
CA GLU A 171 -0.30 -3.77 -15.82
C GLU A 171 0.08 -3.87 -14.34
N LEU A 172 -0.82 -3.56 -13.41
CA LEU A 172 -0.62 -3.77 -11.97
C LEU A 172 -0.38 -5.24 -11.64
N LYS A 173 -1.21 -6.15 -12.19
CA LYS A 173 -1.03 -7.61 -12.03
C LYS A 173 0.29 -8.09 -12.62
N ARG A 174 0.75 -7.48 -13.71
CA ARG A 174 2.07 -7.76 -14.32
C ARG A 174 3.20 -7.24 -13.44
N ALA A 175 3.07 -6.03 -12.88
CA ALA A 175 4.09 -5.39 -12.06
C ALA A 175 4.41 -6.19 -10.80
N VAL A 176 3.39 -6.70 -10.10
CA VAL A 176 3.54 -7.60 -8.93
C VAL A 176 4.47 -8.78 -9.25
N LYS A 177 4.33 -9.38 -10.43
CA LYS A 177 5.10 -10.55 -10.85
C LYS A 177 6.54 -10.21 -11.27
N LYS A 178 6.80 -8.95 -11.60
CA LYS A 178 8.08 -8.47 -12.12
C LYS A 178 8.90 -7.66 -11.12
N ILE A 179 8.34 -7.36 -9.94
CA ILE A 179 9.08 -6.65 -8.91
C ILE A 179 10.37 -7.38 -8.57
N ARG A 180 11.47 -6.63 -8.47
CA ARG A 180 12.79 -7.20 -8.22
C ARG A 180 12.85 -7.79 -6.81
N LYS A 181 13.19 -9.07 -6.71
CA LYS A 181 13.27 -9.78 -5.42
C LYS A 181 14.28 -9.16 -4.45
N ASN A 182 15.41 -8.68 -4.97
CA ASN A 182 16.43 -8.02 -4.13
C ASN A 182 15.89 -6.71 -3.54
N VAL A 183 15.14 -5.91 -4.30
CA VAL A 183 14.50 -4.68 -3.81
C VAL A 183 13.51 -4.99 -2.69
N VAL A 184 12.71 -6.05 -2.84
CA VAL A 184 11.79 -6.51 -1.79
C VAL A 184 12.54 -6.93 -0.53
N PHE A 185 13.60 -7.72 -0.67
CA PHE A 185 14.40 -8.14 0.47
C PHE A 185 15.08 -6.97 1.18
N GLU A 186 15.77 -6.11 0.42
CA GLU A 186 16.51 -4.95 0.93
C GLU A 186 15.58 -3.93 1.60
N SER A 187 14.39 -3.70 1.04
CA SER A 187 13.41 -2.79 1.65
C SER A 187 12.99 -3.31 3.02
N CYS A 188 12.61 -4.57 3.16
CA CYS A 188 12.26 -5.16 4.45
C CYS A 188 13.45 -5.23 5.42
N ALA A 189 14.65 -5.58 4.94
CA ALA A 189 15.86 -5.66 5.76
C ALA A 189 16.29 -4.29 6.32
N SER A 190 16.00 -3.20 5.59
CA SER A 190 16.31 -1.83 6.03
C SER A 190 15.43 -1.32 7.18
N TRP A 191 14.32 -2.01 7.48
CA TRP A 191 13.30 -1.54 8.43
C TRP A 191 13.85 -1.31 9.84
N THR A 192 14.64 -2.23 10.38
CA THR A 192 15.22 -2.12 11.73
C THR A 192 16.24 -0.97 11.82
N ASN A 193 17.03 -0.75 10.76
CA ASN A 193 17.94 0.39 10.68
C ASN A 193 17.16 1.72 10.61
N ARG A 194 16.06 1.76 9.84
CA ARG A 194 15.18 2.94 9.80
C ARG A 194 14.59 3.26 11.17
N LEU A 195 14.10 2.26 11.90
CA LEU A 195 13.64 2.44 13.28
C LEU A 195 14.75 2.98 14.19
N TYR A 196 15.95 2.40 14.11
CA TYR A 196 17.10 2.87 14.88
C TYR A 196 17.43 4.33 14.57
N ARG A 197 17.53 4.70 13.28
CA ARG A 197 17.77 6.08 12.85
C ARG A 197 16.68 7.05 13.33
N MET A 198 15.42 6.63 13.29
CA MET A 198 14.31 7.45 13.77
C MET A 198 14.43 7.70 15.28
N SER A 199 14.80 6.66 16.05
CA SER A 199 15.07 6.79 17.48
C SER A 199 16.23 7.75 17.76
N GLN A 200 17.32 7.69 16.97
CA GLN A 200 18.44 8.64 17.09
C GLN A 200 18.05 10.06 16.70
N ASN A 201 17.05 10.23 15.84
CA ASN A 201 16.58 11.54 15.37
C ASN A 201 15.40 12.09 16.20
N ASN A 202 15.20 11.60 17.43
CA ASN A 202 14.11 12.00 18.33
C ASN A 202 12.71 11.94 17.68
N GLY A 203 12.48 10.97 16.77
CA GLY A 203 11.21 10.81 16.06
C GLY A 203 11.01 11.70 14.83
N ASN A 204 12.01 12.49 14.42
CA ASN A 204 11.94 13.28 13.19
C ASN A 204 12.06 12.41 11.93
N TYR A 205 11.57 12.93 10.80
CA TYR A 205 11.63 12.29 9.48
C TYR A 205 13.03 11.84 9.09
N LEU A 206 13.11 10.72 8.37
CA LEU A 206 14.36 10.19 7.85
C LEU A 206 14.67 10.82 6.50
N THR A 207 15.68 11.69 6.46
CA THR A 207 16.30 12.17 5.22
C THR A 207 17.31 11.16 4.67
#